data_AF-A0A920RUU7-F1
#
_entry.id   AF-A0A920RUU7-F1
#
_cell.length_a   1.000
_cell.length_b   1.000
_cell.length_c   1.000
_cell.angle_alpha   90.00
_cell.angle_beta   90.00
_cell.angle_gamma   90.00
#
_symmetry.space_group_name_H-M   'P 1'
#
loop_
_entity.id
_entity.type
_entity.pdbx_description
1 polymer ?
#
loop_
_entity_poly.entity_id
_entity_poly.type
_entity_poly.pdbx_seq_one_letter_code
_entity_poly.pdbx_strand_id
1 'polypeptide(L)'
;MPRGTGIIIQANSDVEVFDNDISGNGTVNLSIVTYSAETNDENYYPHPKSIQVHGNRFGNGGFDPDTDKAIAGILYELSEGNMPDIFWDGIMPLTQMIFGQPDEEKLVLSNNGDASFMALKPIKYMLSLPNVTTSDTEPYNRKINPLSAVVMEIPEGI
;
A
#
# COMPACT_ATOMS: atom_id res chain seq x y z
N MET A 1 10.58 -7.28 8.14
CA MET A 1 9.58 -6.21 8.34
C MET A 1 10.14 -5.15 9.28
N PRO A 2 9.88 -3.85 9.06
CA PRO A 2 10.20 -2.77 9.99
C PRO A 2 9.43 -2.89 11.30
N ARG A 3 10.04 -2.52 12.43
CA ARG A 3 9.29 -2.43 13.70
C ARG A 3 8.29 -1.27 13.64
N GLY A 4 7.17 -1.43 14.33
CA GLY A 4 6.15 -0.36 14.42
C GLY A 4 5.44 -0.07 13.10
N THR A 5 5.42 -1.00 12.14
CA THR A 5 4.48 -0.91 11.01
C THR A 5 3.13 -1.49 11.42
N GLY A 6 2.04 -0.81 11.04
CA GLY A 6 0.68 -1.30 11.23
C GLY A 6 0.33 -2.43 10.25
N ILE A 7 -0.22 -2.06 9.11
CA ILE A 7 -0.60 -2.99 8.03
C ILE A 7 0.45 -2.94 6.92
N ILE A 8 0.90 -4.11 6.46
CA ILE A 8 1.75 -4.24 5.27
C ILE A 8 1.01 -5.15 4.28
N ILE A 9 0.72 -4.61 3.11
CA ILE A 9 0.25 -5.36 1.94
C ILE A 9 1.48 -5.60 1.07
N GLN A 10 1.90 -6.85 0.95
CA GLN A 10 3.15 -7.21 0.30
C GLN A 10 2.96 -8.41 -0.63
N ALA A 11 3.14 -8.19 -1.94
CA ALA A 11 2.93 -9.22 -2.96
C ALA A 11 1.54 -9.91 -2.86
N ASN A 12 0.50 -9.16 -2.53
CA ASN A 12 -0.88 -9.65 -2.44
C ASN A 12 -1.75 -9.03 -3.54
N SER A 13 -2.72 -9.80 -4.03
CA SER A 13 -3.80 -9.32 -4.90
C SER A 13 -5.13 -9.39 -4.16
N ASP A 14 -6.10 -8.58 -4.59
CA ASP A 14 -7.50 -8.64 -4.13
C ASP A 14 -7.62 -8.47 -2.61
N VAL A 15 -7.15 -7.32 -2.12
CA VAL A 15 -7.17 -6.98 -0.69
C VAL A 15 -8.09 -5.80 -0.44
N GLU A 16 -8.92 -5.91 0.59
CA GLU A 16 -9.79 -4.83 1.05
C GLU A 16 -9.46 -4.52 2.52
N VAL A 17 -8.97 -3.31 2.79
CA VAL A 17 -8.74 -2.78 4.14
C VAL A 17 -9.82 -1.75 4.42
N PHE A 18 -10.79 -2.11 5.25
CA PHE A 18 -11.94 -1.25 5.47
C PHE A 18 -12.49 -1.26 6.90
N ASP A 19 -13.06 -0.12 7.30
CA ASP A 19 -13.70 0.10 8.59
C ASP A 19 -12.80 -0.18 9.82
N ASN A 20 -11.51 0.13 9.73
CA ASN A 20 -10.54 -0.05 10.83
C ASN A 20 -10.17 1.28 11.52
N ASP A 21 -9.79 1.20 12.79
CA ASP A 21 -9.05 2.22 13.52
C ASP A 21 -7.56 1.86 13.50
N ILE A 22 -6.74 2.65 12.80
CA ILE A 22 -5.31 2.35 12.59
C ILE A 22 -4.48 3.50 13.16
N SER A 23 -3.78 3.24 14.27
CA SER A 23 -2.93 4.25 14.93
C SER A 23 -1.88 3.59 15.84
N GLY A 24 -0.94 4.38 16.33
CA GLY A 24 0.09 3.95 17.29
C GLY A 24 1.29 3.24 16.65
N ASN A 25 1.45 3.32 15.33
CA ASN A 25 2.49 2.61 14.59
C ASN A 25 3.73 3.50 14.42
N GLY A 26 4.87 3.10 14.98
CA GLY A 26 6.12 3.89 14.96
C GLY A 26 6.66 4.22 13.57
N THR A 27 6.49 3.35 12.57
CA THR A 27 7.03 3.55 11.21
C THR A 27 5.98 4.06 10.22
N VAL A 28 4.91 3.32 10.00
CA VAL A 28 3.86 3.67 9.02
C VAL A 28 2.58 2.93 9.38
N ASN A 29 1.42 3.55 9.18
CA ASN A 29 0.14 2.94 9.50
C ASN A 29 -0.25 1.87 8.47
N LEU A 30 -0.13 2.17 7.18
CA LEU A 30 -0.39 1.23 6.08
C LEU A 30 0.66 1.40 4.96
N SER A 31 1.31 0.31 4.56
CA SER A 31 2.21 0.30 3.40
C SER A 31 1.81 -0.76 2.38
N ILE A 32 1.78 -0.37 1.11
CA ILE A 32 1.47 -1.22 -0.04
C ILE A 32 2.73 -1.29 -0.88
N VAL A 33 3.40 -2.44 -0.83
CA VAL A 33 4.76 -2.57 -1.36
C VAL A 33 4.97 -3.86 -2.16
N THR A 34 5.72 -3.74 -3.23
CA THR A 34 6.24 -4.86 -4.01
C THR A 34 7.27 -5.63 -3.20
N TYR A 35 7.30 -6.95 -3.42
CA TYR A 35 8.31 -7.81 -2.83
C TYR A 35 8.76 -8.87 -3.80
N SER A 36 10.05 -8.85 -4.11
CA SER A 36 10.68 -9.87 -4.93
C SER A 36 11.32 -10.89 -4.00
N ALA A 37 10.65 -12.03 -3.80
CA ALA A 37 11.21 -13.17 -3.08
C ALA A 37 12.09 -14.01 -4.01
N GLU A 38 13.19 -14.56 -3.49
CA GLU A 38 13.91 -15.64 -4.18
C GLU A 38 13.10 -16.92 -4.03
N THR A 39 12.38 -17.30 -5.09
CA THR A 39 11.51 -18.47 -5.12
C THR A 39 11.54 -19.15 -6.49
N ASN A 40 11.31 -20.46 -6.52
CA ASN A 40 11.13 -21.24 -7.73
C ASN A 40 9.64 -21.37 -8.13
N ASP A 41 8.74 -20.72 -7.40
CA ASP A 41 7.32 -20.71 -7.73
C ASP A 41 7.08 -19.81 -8.96
N GLU A 42 6.77 -20.45 -10.10
CA GLU A 42 6.47 -19.77 -11.36
C GLU A 42 5.21 -18.91 -11.29
N ASN A 43 4.33 -19.15 -10.31
CA ASN A 43 3.10 -18.37 -10.11
C ASN A 43 3.28 -17.21 -9.13
N TYR A 44 4.48 -17.01 -8.59
CA TYR A 44 4.74 -15.92 -7.67
C TYR A 44 4.57 -14.56 -8.37
N TYR A 45 3.68 -13.73 -7.83
CA TYR A 45 3.41 -12.39 -8.34
C TYR A 45 3.85 -11.32 -7.32
N PRO A 46 4.93 -10.56 -7.59
CA PRO A 46 5.53 -9.67 -6.59
C PRO A 46 4.77 -8.35 -6.38
N HIS A 47 3.91 -7.96 -7.33
CA HIS A 47 3.30 -6.63 -7.38
C HIS A 47 1.92 -6.62 -6.72
N PRO A 48 1.64 -5.71 -5.77
CA PRO A 48 0.29 -5.55 -5.27
C PRO A 48 -0.67 -5.04 -6.35
N LYS A 49 -1.87 -5.62 -6.41
CA LYS A 49 -2.94 -5.18 -7.32
C LYS A 49 -4.33 -5.44 -6.76
N SER A 50 -5.33 -4.76 -7.29
CA SER A 50 -6.72 -4.83 -6.82
C SER A 50 -6.85 -4.52 -5.31
N ILE A 51 -6.10 -3.51 -4.85
CA ILE A 51 -6.06 -3.12 -3.44
C ILE A 51 -7.06 -1.99 -3.20
N GLN A 52 -7.90 -2.16 -2.20
CA GLN A 52 -8.92 -1.18 -1.83
C GLN A 52 -8.76 -0.81 -0.37
N VAL A 53 -8.59 0.48 -0.10
CA VAL A 53 -8.46 1.02 1.27
C VAL A 53 -9.54 2.06 1.45
N HIS A 54 -10.54 1.78 2.30
CA HIS A 54 -11.65 2.71 2.46
C HIS A 54 -12.34 2.69 3.81
N GLY A 55 -12.93 3.82 4.20
CA GLY A 55 -13.70 3.93 5.44
C GLY A 55 -12.88 3.75 6.73
N ASN A 56 -11.54 3.80 6.65
CA ASN A 56 -10.67 3.66 7.81
C ASN A 56 -10.44 5.01 8.51
N ARG A 57 -10.05 4.93 9.78
CA ARG A 57 -9.77 6.06 10.66
C ARG A 57 -8.30 5.98 11.07
N PHE A 58 -7.47 6.80 10.42
CA PHE A 58 -6.04 6.85 10.69
C PHE A 58 -5.74 7.85 11.80
N GLY A 59 -4.91 7.46 12.76
CA GLY A 59 -4.41 8.30 13.85
C GLY A 59 -2.88 8.36 13.86
N ASN A 60 -2.31 8.82 14.98
CA ASN A 60 -0.86 9.04 15.11
C ASN A 60 -0.02 7.84 14.62
N GLY A 61 0.93 8.09 13.73
CA GLY A 61 1.86 7.08 13.20
C GLY A 61 3.15 7.74 12.72
N GLY A 62 4.19 6.93 12.46
CA GLY A 62 5.43 7.42 11.86
C GLY A 62 6.35 8.23 12.79
N PHE A 63 6.15 8.12 14.11
CA PHE A 63 6.90 8.88 15.13
C PHE A 63 8.25 8.28 15.54
N ASP A 64 8.53 7.02 15.19
CA ASP A 64 9.79 6.30 15.47
C ASP A 64 10.07 5.30 14.32
N PRO A 65 10.35 5.80 13.10
CA PRO A 65 10.53 4.96 11.94
C PRO A 65 11.81 4.13 12.04
N ASP A 66 11.71 2.84 11.69
CA ASP A 66 12.83 1.90 11.69
C ASP A 66 13.71 2.08 10.44
N THR A 67 14.40 3.22 10.36
CA THR A 67 15.16 3.67 9.17
C THR A 67 16.31 2.74 8.79
N ASP A 68 16.73 1.84 9.69
CA ASP A 68 17.69 0.76 9.41
C ASP A 68 17.16 -0.27 8.40
N LYS A 69 15.84 -0.30 8.14
CA LYS A 69 15.24 -1.14 7.09
C LYS A 69 15.16 -0.36 5.79
N ALA A 70 15.61 -0.99 4.70
CA ALA A 70 15.68 -0.35 3.37
C ALA A 70 14.41 0.43 2.96
N ILE A 71 13.23 -0.18 3.04
CA ILE A 71 11.97 0.48 2.65
C ILE A 71 11.64 1.65 3.59
N ALA A 72 11.80 1.48 4.90
CA ALA A 72 11.48 2.52 5.88
C ALA A 72 12.47 3.69 5.80
N GLY A 73 13.76 3.42 5.57
CA GLY A 73 14.78 4.45 5.34
C GLY A 73 14.51 5.25 4.06
N ILE A 74 14.20 4.58 2.95
CA ILE A 74 13.82 5.25 1.69
C ILE A 74 12.57 6.10 1.89
N LEU A 75 11.53 5.55 2.54
CA LEU A 75 10.30 6.30 2.80
C LEU A 75 10.58 7.55 3.65
N TYR A 76 11.37 7.41 4.72
CA TYR A 76 11.74 8.52 5.61
C TYR A 76 12.50 9.63 4.87
N GLU A 77 13.44 9.26 4.00
CA GLU A 77 14.18 10.23 3.17
C GLU A 77 13.23 10.95 2.20
N LEU A 78 12.40 10.20 1.48
CA LEU A 78 11.47 10.74 0.50
C LEU A 78 10.34 11.57 1.12
N SER A 79 10.00 11.31 2.38
CA SER A 79 9.00 12.05 3.14
C SER A 79 9.58 13.22 3.94
N GLU A 80 10.89 13.46 3.83
CA GLU A 80 11.61 14.48 4.59
C GLU A 80 11.36 14.36 6.10
N GLY A 81 11.25 13.11 6.59
CA GLY A 81 10.95 12.76 7.98
C GLY A 81 9.46 12.82 8.37
N ASN A 82 8.58 13.36 7.52
CA ASN A 82 7.14 13.41 7.77
C ASN A 82 6.45 12.18 7.18
N MET A 83 6.50 11.07 7.91
CA MET A 83 5.96 9.79 7.45
C MET A 83 4.44 9.88 7.17
N PRO A 84 3.95 9.34 6.04
CA PRO A 84 2.52 9.33 5.72
C PRO A 84 1.77 8.24 6.50
N ASP A 85 0.44 8.34 6.54
CA ASP A 85 -0.43 7.27 7.03
C ASP A 85 -0.45 6.08 6.06
N ILE A 86 -0.60 6.39 4.77
CA ILE A 86 -0.69 5.41 3.69
C ILE A 86 0.47 5.63 2.72
N PHE A 87 1.29 4.59 2.53
CA PHE A 87 2.37 4.57 1.56
C PHE A 87 2.12 3.55 0.44
N TRP A 88 2.33 3.94 -0.82
CA TRP A 88 2.35 3.05 -1.99
C TRP A 88 3.67 3.18 -2.75
N ASP A 89 4.35 2.08 -3.02
CA ASP A 89 5.62 2.13 -3.76
C ASP A 89 5.47 2.33 -5.28
N GLY A 90 4.25 2.21 -5.82
CA GLY A 90 3.98 2.43 -7.24
C GLY A 90 4.52 1.35 -8.17
N ILE A 91 5.24 0.34 -7.67
CA ILE A 91 5.99 -0.60 -8.51
C ILE A 91 5.03 -1.63 -9.11
N MET A 92 4.98 -1.66 -10.44
CA MET A 92 4.13 -2.53 -11.24
C MET A 92 4.95 -3.17 -12.36
N PRO A 93 4.43 -4.15 -13.12
CA PRO A 93 5.07 -4.59 -14.36
C PRO A 93 5.38 -3.40 -15.28
N LEU A 94 6.54 -3.43 -15.96
CA LEU A 94 7.02 -2.31 -16.78
C LEU A 94 5.99 -1.85 -17.82
N THR A 95 5.28 -2.80 -18.42
CA THR A 95 4.20 -2.51 -19.38
C THR A 95 3.08 -1.70 -18.73
N GLN A 96 2.68 -2.02 -17.49
CA GLN A 96 1.65 -1.28 -16.76
C GLN A 96 2.15 0.11 -16.32
N MET A 97 3.43 0.24 -15.97
CA MET A 97 4.01 1.55 -15.64
C MET A 97 4.06 2.51 -16.85
N ILE A 98 4.24 1.98 -18.07
CA ILE A 98 4.36 2.77 -19.30
C ILE A 98 2.99 3.01 -19.97
N PHE A 99 2.18 1.96 -20.09
CA PHE A 99 0.94 1.96 -20.87
C PHE A 99 -0.32 2.06 -19.99
N GLY A 100 -0.15 2.00 -18.68
CA GLY A 100 -1.24 2.01 -17.71
C GLY A 100 -1.62 0.60 -17.22
N GLN A 101 -2.07 0.56 -15.98
CA GLN A 101 -2.65 -0.62 -15.35
C GLN A 101 -4.13 -0.77 -15.73
N PRO A 102 -4.68 -1.99 -15.86
CA PRO A 102 -6.13 -2.21 -15.96
C PRO A 102 -6.90 -1.52 -14.83
N ASP A 103 -8.12 -1.05 -15.08
CA ASP A 103 -8.84 -0.23 -14.09
C ASP A 103 -9.23 -1.02 -12.84
N GLU A 104 -9.51 -2.31 -12.98
CA GLU A 104 -9.84 -3.25 -11.92
C GLU A 104 -8.64 -3.63 -11.03
N GLU A 105 -7.42 -3.46 -11.54
CA GLU A 105 -6.19 -3.80 -10.80
C GLU A 105 -5.64 -2.60 -10.00
N LYS A 106 -6.21 -1.40 -10.19
CA LYS A 106 -5.70 -0.17 -9.58
C LYS A 106 -5.95 -0.12 -8.08
N LEU A 107 -5.03 0.55 -7.39
CA LEU A 107 -5.23 1.00 -6.02
C LEU A 107 -6.44 1.94 -5.96
N VAL A 108 -7.36 1.66 -5.04
CA VAL A 108 -8.50 2.52 -4.72
C VAL A 108 -8.38 3.02 -3.28
N LEU A 109 -8.45 4.33 -3.11
CA LEU A 109 -8.50 5.02 -1.82
C LEU A 109 -9.79 5.82 -1.74
N SER A 110 -10.63 5.58 -0.73
CA SER A 110 -11.89 6.31 -0.58
C SER A 110 -12.31 6.49 0.88
N ASN A 111 -12.79 7.66 1.28
CA ASN A 111 -13.36 7.90 2.61
C ASN A 111 -12.45 7.50 3.81
N ASN A 112 -11.13 7.70 3.72
CA ASN A 112 -10.18 7.41 4.82
C ASN A 112 -9.93 8.62 5.75
N GLY A 113 -10.90 9.54 5.82
CA GLY A 113 -10.78 10.77 6.62
C GLY A 113 -9.63 11.67 6.17
N ASP A 114 -8.86 12.17 7.13
CA ASP A 114 -7.73 13.08 6.92
C ASP A 114 -6.39 12.34 6.71
N ALA A 115 -6.43 11.03 6.39
CA ALA A 115 -5.23 10.22 6.21
C ALA A 115 -4.28 10.83 5.18
N SER A 116 -3.03 11.04 5.59
CA SER A 116 -1.97 11.49 4.71
C SER A 116 -1.51 10.36 3.78
N PHE A 117 -1.22 10.71 2.53
CA PHE A 117 -0.86 9.75 1.50
C PHE A 117 0.45 10.11 0.83
N MET A 118 1.24 9.09 0.51
CA MET A 118 2.39 9.22 -0.37
C MET A 118 2.48 8.01 -1.30
N ALA A 119 2.63 8.29 -2.59
CA ALA A 119 3.05 7.31 -3.58
C ALA A 119 4.40 7.67 -4.19
N LEU A 120 5.23 6.66 -4.42
CA LEU A 120 6.41 6.79 -5.27
C LEU A 120 5.99 6.76 -6.75
N LYS A 121 6.75 7.46 -7.60
CA LYS A 121 6.69 7.41 -9.06
C LYS A 121 7.92 6.62 -9.56
N PRO A 122 7.84 5.29 -9.70
CA PRO A 122 9.03 4.45 -9.87
C PRO A 122 9.87 4.80 -11.08
N ILE A 123 9.24 5.15 -12.21
CA ILE A 123 9.97 5.55 -13.44
C ILE A 123 10.80 6.82 -13.20
N LYS A 124 10.25 7.79 -12.45
CA LYS A 124 11.01 9.00 -12.11
C LYS A 124 12.15 8.70 -11.15
N TYR A 125 11.89 7.87 -10.14
CA TYR A 125 12.90 7.45 -9.18
C TYR A 125 14.06 6.71 -9.86
N MET A 126 13.76 5.75 -10.74
CA MET A 126 14.74 4.97 -11.50
C MET A 126 15.59 5.82 -12.45
N LEU A 127 15.02 6.89 -13.00
CA LEU A 127 15.70 7.82 -13.91
C LEU A 127 16.31 9.02 -13.17
N SER A 128 16.32 9.03 -11.84
CA SER A 128 16.82 10.13 -11.00
C SER A 128 16.23 11.49 -11.38
N LEU A 129 14.93 11.52 -11.72
CA LEU A 129 14.20 12.74 -12.08
C LEU A 129 13.62 13.43 -10.85
N PRO A 130 13.36 14.76 -10.89
CA PRO A 130 12.72 15.46 -9.77
C PRO A 130 11.25 15.07 -9.59
N ASN A 131 10.71 15.36 -8.40
CA ASN A 131 9.31 15.10 -8.02
C ASN A 131 8.94 13.61 -8.12
N VAL A 132 9.74 12.77 -7.46
CA VAL A 132 9.62 11.30 -7.44
C VAL A 132 8.46 10.81 -6.58
N THR A 133 7.88 11.64 -5.73
CA THR A 133 6.70 11.30 -4.93
C THR A 133 5.46 12.07 -5.37
N THR A 134 4.30 11.69 -4.84
CA THR A 134 3.05 12.44 -4.91
C THR A 134 2.20 12.16 -3.68
N SER A 135 1.49 13.18 -3.21
CA SER A 135 0.43 13.04 -2.21
C SER A 135 -0.97 13.21 -2.80
N ASP A 136 -1.05 13.44 -4.12
CA ASP A 136 -2.33 13.53 -4.83
C ASP A 136 -3.09 12.20 -4.76
N THR A 137 -4.27 12.23 -4.15
CA THR A 137 -5.16 11.09 -3.98
C THR A 137 -6.22 10.98 -5.09
N GLU A 138 -6.43 12.03 -5.90
CA GLU A 138 -7.47 12.06 -6.93
C GLU A 138 -7.42 10.86 -7.89
N PRO A 139 -6.24 10.43 -8.40
CA PRO A 139 -6.16 9.28 -9.32
C PRO A 139 -6.65 7.94 -8.70
N TYR A 140 -6.69 7.87 -7.37
CA TYR A 140 -7.05 6.70 -6.57
C TYR A 140 -8.49 6.76 -6.04
N ASN A 141 -9.15 7.92 -6.11
CA ASN A 141 -10.53 8.08 -5.71
C ASN A 141 -11.46 7.46 -6.76
N ARG A 142 -11.63 6.14 -6.66
CA ARG A 142 -12.40 5.31 -7.59
C ARG A 142 -13.54 4.63 -6.86
N LYS A 143 -14.45 4.03 -7.64
CA LYS A 143 -15.55 3.23 -7.11
C LYS A 143 -15.00 2.00 -6.37
N ILE A 144 -15.45 1.80 -5.13
CA ILE A 144 -15.19 0.58 -4.37
C ILE A 144 -15.99 -0.59 -4.97
N ASN A 145 -15.32 -1.72 -5.13
CA ASN A 145 -15.86 -3.01 -5.55
C ASN A 145 -15.60 -4.03 -4.43
N PRO A 146 -16.44 -4.09 -3.38
CA PRO A 146 -16.19 -4.92 -2.21
C PRO A 146 -15.98 -6.39 -2.56
N LEU A 147 -15.07 -7.05 -1.84
CA LEU A 147 -14.84 -8.48 -2.00
C LEU A 147 -16.06 -9.26 -1.52
N SER A 148 -16.27 -10.44 -2.11
CA SER A 148 -17.36 -11.33 -1.70
C SER A 148 -17.13 -11.82 -0.27
N ALA A 149 -18.18 -11.79 0.55
CA ALA A 149 -18.12 -12.34 1.90
C ALA A 149 -17.80 -13.84 1.87
N VAL A 150 -16.91 -14.27 2.75
CA VAL A 150 -16.62 -15.70 2.93
C VAL A 150 -17.80 -16.33 3.66
N VAL A 151 -18.47 -17.28 3.01
CA VAL A 151 -19.53 -18.09 3.62
C VAL A 151 -18.91 -19.40 4.08
N MET A 152 -18.87 -19.62 5.39
CA MET A 152 -18.44 -20.89 5.98
C MET A 152 -19.68 -21.71 6.33
N GLU A 153 -19.81 -22.91 5.75
CA GLU A 153 -20.78 -23.89 6.22
C GLU A 153 -20.28 -24.48 7.54
N ILE A 154 -21.00 -24.22 8.63
CA ILE A 154 -20.70 -24.83 9.93
C ILE A 154 -21.29 -26.25 9.90
N PRO A 155 -20.49 -27.31 10.14
CA PRO A 155 -21.02 -28.66 10.22
C PRO A 155 -22.07 -28.77 11.33
N GLU A 156 -23.24 -29.34 11.05
CA GLU A 156 -24.23 -29.66 12.07
C GLU A 156 -23.69 -30.78 13.00
N GLY A 157 -23.53 -30.49 14.29
CA GLY A 157 -23.33 -31.53 15.32
C GLY A 157 -22.06 -31.46 16.18
N ILE A 158 -21.72 -30.30 16.74
CA ILE A 158 -20.88 -30.23 17.96
C ILE A 158 -21.78 -30.32 19.20
#